data_AF-A0A2T2R973-F1
#
_entry.id   AF-A0A2T2R973-F1
#
_cell.length_a   1.000
_cell.length_b   1.000
_cell.length_c   1.000
_cell.angle_alpha   90.00
_cell.angle_beta   90.00
_cell.angle_gamma   90.00
#
_symmetry.space_group_name_H-M   'P 1'
#
loop_
_entity.id
_entity.type
_entity.pdbx_description
1 polymer ?
#
loop_
_entity_poly.entity_id
_entity_poly.type
_entity_poly.pdbx_seq_one_letter_code
_entity_poly.pdbx_strand_id
1 'polypeptide(L)'
;MTFEEFTSAIAQGKPCPNSLPPALQGLWIDKQGDWDTAHQIVQNANDKDSAWVHAYLHREEGDIGNARFWYGRAGKPAGQGSLAQEWEQIAQELLAKVASEVGV
;
A
#
# COMPACT_ATOMS: atom_id res chain seq x y z
N MET A 1 -1.29 -12.79 -8.11
CA MET A 1 -2.39 -12.58 -7.16
C MET A 1 -3.27 -11.49 -7.74
N THR A 2 -4.56 -11.76 -7.95
CA THR A 2 -5.52 -10.75 -8.38
C THR A 2 -5.97 -9.88 -7.20
N PHE A 3 -6.61 -8.75 -7.47
CA PHE A 3 -7.18 -7.89 -6.42
C PHE A 3 -8.24 -8.62 -5.56
N GLU A 4 -9.07 -9.46 -6.18
CA GLU A 4 -10.06 -10.27 -5.48
C GLU A 4 -9.39 -11.33 -4.58
N GLU A 5 -8.36 -12.01 -5.06
CA GLU A 5 -7.58 -12.95 -4.25
C GLU A 5 -6.90 -12.26 -3.06
N PHE A 6 -6.34 -11.07 -3.28
CA PHE A 6 -5.66 -10.27 -2.26
C PHE A 6 -6.64 -9.88 -1.13
N THR A 7 -7.76 -9.26 -1.49
CA THR A 7 -8.78 -8.80 -0.53
C THR A 7 -9.48 -9.96 0.17
N SER A 8 -9.80 -11.04 -0.54
CA SER A 8 -10.40 -12.25 0.03
C SER A 8 -9.46 -12.94 1.03
N ALA A 9 -8.16 -12.99 0.75
CA ALA A 9 -7.19 -13.58 1.65
C ALA A 9 -7.02 -12.77 2.94
N ILE A 10 -7.01 -11.44 2.86
CA ILE A 10 -7.01 -10.54 4.03
C ILE A 10 -8.28 -10.77 4.87
N ALA A 11 -9.45 -10.78 4.23
CA ALA A 11 -10.74 -10.99 4.93
C ALA A 11 -10.84 -12.36 5.63
N GLN A 12 -10.14 -13.36 5.11
CA GLN A 12 -10.01 -14.69 5.73
C GLN A 12 -8.98 -14.74 6.88
N GLY A 13 -8.29 -13.64 7.19
CA GLY A 13 -7.25 -13.61 8.21
C GLY A 13 -6.00 -14.42 7.84
N LYS A 14 -5.71 -14.58 6.55
CA LYS A 14 -4.49 -15.29 6.12
C LYS A 14 -3.25 -14.47 6.46
N PRO A 15 -2.11 -15.12 6.76
CA PRO A 15 -0.85 -14.41 6.96
C PRO A 15 -0.43 -13.71 5.65
N CYS A 16 0.18 -12.52 5.78
CA CYS A 16 0.73 -11.80 4.64
C CYS A 16 1.85 -12.63 3.98
N PRO A 17 1.81 -12.89 2.67
CA PRO A 17 2.89 -13.59 1.99
C PRO A 17 4.17 -12.75 1.93
N ASN A 18 5.28 -13.29 2.43
CA ASN A 18 6.60 -12.64 2.37
C ASN A 18 7.12 -12.40 0.93
N SER A 19 6.51 -13.04 -0.07
CA SER A 19 6.83 -12.85 -1.49
C SER A 19 6.22 -11.58 -2.08
N LEU A 20 5.28 -10.93 -1.39
CA LEU A 20 4.76 -9.64 -1.83
C LEU A 20 5.82 -8.54 -1.66
N PRO A 21 5.89 -7.55 -2.56
CA PRO A 21 6.69 -6.34 -2.34
C PRO A 21 6.29 -5.62 -1.04
N PRO A 22 7.22 -4.89 -0.38
CA PRO A 22 6.95 -4.19 0.87
C PRO A 22 5.72 -3.27 0.83
N ALA A 23 5.49 -2.58 -0.29
CA ALA A 23 4.31 -1.74 -0.48
C ALA A 23 2.98 -2.52 -0.33
N LEU A 24 2.88 -3.70 -0.97
CA LEU A 24 1.70 -4.56 -0.86
C LEU A 24 1.60 -5.24 0.52
N GLN A 25 2.72 -5.53 1.18
CA GLN A 25 2.72 -5.97 2.57
C GLN A 25 2.16 -4.88 3.49
N GLY A 26 2.57 -3.61 3.30
CA GLY A 26 2.04 -2.48 4.05
C GLY A 26 0.53 -2.37 3.95
N LEU A 27 -0.03 -2.35 2.73
CA LEU A 27 -1.49 -2.30 2.52
C LEU A 27 -2.23 -3.52 3.10
N TRP A 28 -1.61 -4.70 3.05
CA TRP A 28 -2.20 -5.92 3.61
C TRP A 28 -2.36 -5.82 5.13
N ILE A 29 -1.31 -5.36 5.81
CA ILE A 29 -1.27 -5.24 7.26
C ILE A 29 -2.14 -4.08 7.74
N ASP A 30 -2.14 -2.97 6.99
CA ASP A 30 -3.05 -1.83 7.21
C ASP A 30 -4.52 -2.27 7.19
N LYS A 31 -4.91 -3.06 6.18
CA LYS A 31 -6.28 -3.55 6.05
C LYS A 31 -6.73 -4.49 7.18
N GLN A 32 -5.78 -5.08 7.92
CA GLN A 32 -6.06 -5.84 9.14
C GLN A 32 -6.18 -4.96 10.39
N GLY A 33 -5.97 -3.65 10.27
CA GLY A 33 -6.06 -2.67 11.35
C GLY A 33 -4.76 -2.47 12.13
N ASP A 34 -3.63 -2.96 11.63
CA ASP A 34 -2.31 -2.79 12.27
C ASP A 34 -1.48 -1.74 11.52
N TRP A 35 -1.90 -0.48 11.70
CA TRP A 35 -1.27 0.67 11.04
C TRP A 35 0.21 0.81 11.40
N ASP A 36 0.59 0.57 12.67
CA ASP A 36 1.97 0.72 13.15
C ASP A 36 2.92 -0.24 12.40
N THR A 37 2.52 -1.51 12.27
CA THR A 37 3.31 -2.50 11.53
C THR A 37 3.34 -2.16 10.03
N ALA A 38 2.21 -1.73 9.46
CA ALA A 38 2.15 -1.29 8.06
C ALA A 38 3.11 -0.13 7.77
N HIS A 39 3.12 0.88 8.65
CA HIS A 39 4.01 2.03 8.57
C HIS A 39 5.48 1.61 8.67
N GLN A 40 5.82 0.75 9.64
CA GLN A 40 7.19 0.25 9.81
C GLN A 40 7.70 -0.51 8.58
N ILE A 41 6.86 -1.32 7.93
CA ILE A 41 7.22 -2.05 6.71
C ILE A 41 7.64 -1.07 5.60
N VAL A 42 6.79 -0.07 5.31
CA VAL A 42 7.06 0.86 4.20
C VAL A 42 8.15 1.88 4.53
N GLN A 43 8.29 2.26 5.81
CA GLN A 43 9.36 3.14 6.30
C GLN A 43 10.76 2.56 6.08
N ASN A 44 10.90 1.22 6.13
CA ASN A 44 12.17 0.53 5.92
C ASN A 44 12.47 0.24 4.44
N ALA A 45 11.51 0.45 3.54
CA ALA A 45 11.68 0.30 2.11
C ALA A 45 12.12 1.63 1.47
N ASN A 46 12.91 1.55 0.40
CA ASN A 46 13.46 2.73 -0.28
C ASN A 46 13.13 2.74 -1.77
N ASP A 47 11.85 2.58 -2.08
CA ASP A 47 11.32 2.61 -3.43
C ASP A 47 10.07 3.51 -3.54
N LYS A 48 9.65 3.79 -4.78
CA LYS A 48 8.53 4.69 -5.06
C LYS A 48 7.17 4.11 -4.70
N ASP A 49 7.01 2.79 -4.75
CA ASP A 49 5.74 2.13 -4.46
C ASP A 49 5.48 2.17 -2.94
N SER A 50 6.51 1.86 -2.15
CA SER A 50 6.44 1.99 -0.69
C SER A 50 6.27 3.44 -0.25
N ALA A 51 6.92 4.40 -0.92
CA ALA A 51 6.66 5.83 -0.66
C ALA A 51 5.19 6.22 -0.92
N TRP A 52 4.52 5.60 -1.89
CA TRP A 52 3.12 5.88 -2.17
C TRP A 52 2.20 5.35 -1.06
N VAL A 53 2.43 4.12 -0.61
CA VAL A 53 1.69 3.54 0.53
C VAL A 53 1.96 4.33 1.80
N HIS A 54 3.20 4.78 2.02
CA HIS A 54 3.57 5.62 3.15
C HIS A 54 2.81 6.95 3.16
N ALA A 55 2.62 7.56 1.98
CA ALA A 55 1.81 8.76 1.85
C ALA A 55 0.35 8.54 2.23
N TYR A 56 -0.23 7.42 1.80
CA TYR A 56 -1.59 7.02 2.17
C TYR A 56 -1.71 6.80 3.69
N LEU A 57 -0.77 6.11 4.33
CA LEU A 57 -0.79 5.87 5.77
C LEU A 57 -0.71 7.17 6.58
N HIS A 58 0.12 8.12 6.15
CA HIS A 58 0.16 9.47 6.74
C HIS A 58 -1.14 10.25 6.55
N ARG A 59 -1.84 10.03 5.42
CA ARG A 59 -3.16 10.62 5.18
C ARG A 59 -4.23 10.02 6.10
N GLU A 60 -4.16 8.72 6.37
CA GLU A 60 -5.06 8.02 7.28
C GLU A 60 -4.93 8.49 8.73
N GLU A 61 -3.71 8.67 9.24
CA GLU A 61 -3.49 9.21 10.60
C GLU A 61 -3.82 10.72 10.72
N GLY A 62 -3.93 11.42 9.59
CA GLY A 62 -4.24 12.84 9.52
C GLY A 62 -3.03 13.78 9.40
N ASP A 63 -1.81 13.27 9.25
CA ASP A 63 -0.62 14.08 8.95
C ASP A 63 -0.52 14.39 7.46
N ILE A 64 -1.35 15.36 7.04
CA ILE A 64 -1.41 15.80 5.65
C ILE A 64 -0.09 16.41 5.16
N GLY A 65 0.73 16.96 6.07
CA GLY A 65 2.03 17.53 5.76
C GLY A 65 3.01 16.46 5.29
N ASN A 66 3.16 15.39 6.09
CA ASN A 66 4.01 14.26 5.74
C ASN A 66 3.42 13.46 4.58
N ALA A 67 2.10 13.29 4.50
CA ALA A 67 1.46 12.65 3.36
C ALA A 67 1.89 13.30 2.03
N ARG A 68 1.85 14.64 1.94
CA ARG A 68 2.30 15.39 0.75
C ARG A 68 3.77 15.15 0.41
N PHE A 69 4.64 15.12 1.41
CA PHE A 69 6.06 14.83 1.20
C PHE A 69 6.25 13.45 0.55
N TRP A 70 5.55 12.43 1.07
CA TRP A 70 5.67 11.06 0.57
C TRP A 70 5.00 10.86 -0.80
N TYR A 71 3.87 11.51 -1.10
CA TYR A 71 3.32 11.53 -2.46
C TYR A 71 4.32 12.13 -3.46
N GLY A 72 4.99 13.22 -3.07
CA GLY A 72 6.07 13.82 -3.86
C GLY A 72 7.22 12.86 -4.12
N ARG A 73 7.66 12.13 -3.09
CA ARG A 73 8.71 11.10 -3.22
C ARG A 73 8.30 9.92 -4.11
N ALA A 74 7.03 9.52 -4.04
CA ALA A 74 6.46 8.50 -4.91
C ALA A 74 6.32 8.96 -6.37
N GLY A 75 6.34 10.28 -6.62
CA GLY A 75 6.00 10.85 -7.92
C GLY A 75 4.52 10.68 -8.27
N LYS A 76 3.65 10.63 -7.25
CA LYS A 76 2.21 10.43 -7.37
C LYS A 76 1.47 11.70 -6.95
N PRO A 77 0.30 12.00 -7.52
CA PRO A 77 -0.56 13.06 -6.98
C PRO A 77 -1.07 12.67 -5.59
N ALA A 78 -1.49 13.67 -4.81
CA ALA A 78 -2.16 13.40 -3.54
C ALA A 78 -3.44 12.59 -3.76
N GLY A 79 -3.72 11.69 -2.82
CA GLY A 79 -4.95 10.91 -2.78
C GLY A 79 -6.20 11.78 -2.80
N GLN A 80 -7.22 11.31 -3.52
CA GLN A 80 -8.52 11.98 -3.61
C GLN A 80 -9.63 11.02 -3.14
N GLY A 81 -10.77 11.58 -2.73
CA GLY A 81 -11.91 10.77 -2.27
C GLY A 81 -11.68 10.15 -0.88
N SER A 82 -12.30 9.01 -0.62
CA SER A 82 -12.18 8.31 0.66
C SER A 82 -10.85 7.55 0.79
N LEU A 83 -10.43 7.27 2.02
CA LEU A 83 -9.26 6.41 2.27
C LEU A 83 -9.45 5.02 1.67
N ALA A 84 -10.65 4.46 1.75
CA ALA A 84 -10.96 3.16 1.15
C ALA A 84 -10.75 3.15 -0.37
N GLN A 85 -11.23 4.19 -1.08
CA GLN A 85 -11.04 4.29 -2.53
C GLN A 85 -9.57 4.41 -2.92
N GLU A 86 -8.81 5.20 -2.16
CA GLU A 86 -7.38 5.34 -2.38
C GLU A 86 -6.62 4.03 -2.13
N TRP A 87 -6.91 3.35 -1.02
CA TRP A 87 -6.33 2.04 -0.71
C TRP A 87 -6.57 1.04 -1.85
N GLU A 88 -7.80 0.98 -2.37
CA GLU A 88 -8.17 0.08 -3.47
C GLU A 88 -7.40 0.43 -4.75
N GLN A 89 -7.27 1.72 -5.08
CA GLN A 89 -6.50 2.16 -6.24
C GLN A 89 -5.03 1.73 -6.13
N ILE A 90 -4.38 1.99 -4.99
CA ILE A 90 -2.97 1.65 -4.80
C ILE A 90 -2.78 0.14 -4.91
N ALA A 91 -3.64 -0.65 -4.23
CA ALA A 91 -3.57 -2.11 -4.26
C ALA A 91 -3.70 -2.65 -5.69
N GLN A 92 -4.67 -2.17 -6.47
CA GLN A 92 -4.88 -2.61 -7.85
C GLN A 92 -3.69 -2.27 -8.76
N GLU A 93 -3.19 -1.04 -8.70
CA GLU A 93 -2.04 -0.62 -9.52
C GLU A 93 -0.78 -1.43 -9.19
N LEU A 94 -0.49 -1.64 -7.91
CA LEU A 94 0.69 -2.39 -7.48
C LEU A 94 0.59 -3.88 -7.82
N LEU A 95 -0.59 -4.50 -7.66
CA LEU A 95 -0.80 -5.90 -8.05
C LEU A 95 -0.66 -6.09 -9.57
N ALA A 96 -1.19 -5.17 -10.37
CA ALA A 96 -1.04 -5.20 -11.83
C ALA A 96 0.41 -5.03 -12.27
N LYS A 97 1.17 -4.16 -11.60
CA LYS A 97 2.60 -3.97 -11.83
C LYS A 97 3.38 -5.27 -11.57
N VAL A 98 3.18 -5.90 -10.40
CA VAL A 98 3.84 -7.18 -10.06
C VAL A 98 3.50 -8.28 -11.06
N ALA A 99 2.24 -8.38 -11.49
CA ALA A 99 1.83 -9.36 -12.49
C ALA A 99 2.55 -9.15 -13.85
N SER A 100 2.83 -7.90 -14.20
CA SER A 100 3.52 -7.54 -15.45
C SER A 100 5.03 -7.82 -15.39
N GLU A 101 5.66 -7.69 -14.21
CA GLU A 101 7.09 -7.92 -14.01
C GLU A 101 7.47 -9.42 -14.00
N VAL A 102 6.54 -10.30 -13.63
CA VAL A 102 6.75 -11.77 -13.63
C VAL A 102 6.60 -12.37 -15.04
N GLY A 103 6.06 -11.61 -16.00
CA GLY A 103 5.80 -12.06 -17.37
C GLY A 103 6.96 -11.87 -18.36
N VAL A 104 8.19 -11.63 -17.89
CA VAL A 104 9.40 -11.44 -18.71
C VAL A 104 10.30 -12.68 -18.68
#